data_AF-A0AAQ3SXV1-F1
#
_entry.id   AF-A0AAQ3SXV1-F1
#
_cell.length_a   1.000
_cell.length_b   1.000
_cell.length_c   1.000
_cell.angle_alpha   90.00
_cell.angle_beta   90.00
_cell.angle_gamma   90.00
#
_symmetry.space_group_name_H-M   'P 1'
#
loop_
_entity.id
_entity.type
_entity.pdbx_description
1 polymer ?
#
loop_
_entity_poly.entity_id
_entity_poly.type
_entity_poly.pdbx_seq_one_letter_code
_entity_poly.pdbx_strand_id
1 'polypeptide(L)'
;MESQISRLCQFDYYVVVDFEATCEKDSQIYPQEVIEFPAVLVHGVTGELVSAFRTYVRPRYHPILTSFCRELTGIRQEDVDGGVDLAEALALHDAWLVAAGAARNRVAVVTWGDWDCRTLLDAECELKGLMKPSYFEQWINLRVPFESVFGKRRRNLQEAVQEAGLQWDGRPHCGLDDARNTALLLSDLMRRGVTMSITCMFTVLMAPKEDVAPQPPLQLMTQPQPLMPTYCYCGIPIKSGLVMTPGPTQGHCFYTCGNWMSEFGVTCPFFLWAA
;
A
#
# COMPACT_ATOMS: atom_id res chain seq x y z
N MET A 1 -38.23 -0.07 1.70
CA MET A 1 -37.12 -0.12 2.67
C MET A 1 -35.79 -0.37 1.95
N GLU A 2 -35.73 -1.32 1.00
CA GLU A 2 -34.57 -1.54 0.10
C GLU A 2 -34.13 -0.29 -0.69
N SER A 3 -35.08 0.57 -1.11
CA SER A 3 -34.79 1.76 -1.92
C SER A 3 -34.06 2.89 -1.19
N GLN A 4 -34.09 2.93 0.15
CA GLN A 4 -33.33 3.90 0.95
C GLN A 4 -31.95 3.36 1.37
N ILE A 5 -31.81 2.04 1.56
CA ILE A 5 -30.53 1.39 1.88
C ILE A 5 -29.57 1.47 0.69
N SER A 6 -30.07 1.29 -0.55
CA SER A 6 -29.23 1.43 -1.76
C SER A 6 -28.67 2.84 -2.01
N ARG A 7 -29.20 3.87 -1.35
CA ARG A 7 -28.69 5.26 -1.46
C ARG A 7 -27.59 5.59 -0.45
N LEU A 8 -27.31 4.70 0.50
CA LEU A 8 -26.27 4.90 1.52
C LEU A 8 -24.95 4.20 1.16
N CYS A 9 -24.98 3.14 0.32
CA CYS A 9 -23.77 2.45 -0.13
C CYS A 9 -23.15 3.16 -1.35
N GLN A 10 -21.97 3.73 -1.16
CA GLN A 10 -21.23 4.43 -2.22
C GLN A 10 -20.69 3.45 -3.30
N PHE A 11 -20.45 2.19 -2.91
CA PHE A 11 -19.89 1.14 -3.73
C PHE A 11 -20.80 -0.09 -3.73
N ASP A 12 -20.87 -0.78 -4.85
CA ASP A 12 -21.64 -2.01 -5.01
C ASP A 12 -20.85 -3.22 -4.49
N TYR A 13 -19.52 -3.16 -4.56
CA TYR A 13 -18.62 -4.16 -3.97
C TYR A 13 -17.38 -3.52 -3.35
N TYR A 14 -16.82 -4.18 -2.35
CA TYR A 14 -15.50 -3.90 -1.80
C TYR A 14 -14.55 -5.03 -2.14
N VAL A 15 -13.32 -4.70 -2.53
CA VAL A 15 -12.25 -5.65 -2.84
C VAL A 15 -11.21 -5.54 -1.73
N VAL A 16 -11.24 -6.48 -0.79
CA VAL A 16 -10.35 -6.47 0.37
C VAL A 16 -9.05 -7.16 0.01
N VAL A 17 -7.92 -6.49 0.16
CA VAL A 17 -6.58 -6.97 -0.22
C VAL A 17 -5.63 -6.87 0.98
N ASP A 18 -4.74 -7.85 1.10
CA ASP A 18 -3.65 -7.89 2.09
C ASP A 18 -2.45 -8.61 1.47
N PHE A 19 -1.48 -7.86 0.94
CA PHE A 19 -0.34 -8.46 0.23
C PHE A 19 0.69 -8.99 1.21
N GLU A 20 1.22 -10.18 0.93
CA GLU A 20 2.48 -10.59 1.53
C GLU A 20 3.64 -10.20 0.62
N ALA A 21 4.76 -9.79 1.23
CA ALA A 21 5.96 -9.38 0.51
C ALA A 21 7.22 -10.08 0.98
N THR A 22 8.25 -10.05 0.13
CA THR A 22 9.62 -10.37 0.55
C THR A 22 10.01 -9.53 1.77
N CYS A 23 10.60 -10.20 2.76
CA CYS A 23 11.04 -9.58 4.00
C CYS A 23 12.24 -10.30 4.61
N GLU A 24 12.91 -9.65 5.54
CA GLU A 24 14.00 -10.21 6.32
C GLU A 24 13.88 -9.77 7.78
N LYS A 25 14.60 -10.45 8.66
CA LYS A 25 14.55 -10.19 10.10
C LYS A 25 15.43 -8.98 10.42
N ASP A 26 14.92 -8.09 11.28
CA ASP A 26 15.66 -6.95 11.87
C ASP A 26 16.14 -5.88 10.85
N SER A 27 15.83 -6.02 9.56
CA SER A 27 16.07 -5.00 8.54
C SER A 27 14.98 -5.01 7.46
N GLN A 28 14.97 -3.95 6.64
CA GLN A 28 14.08 -3.86 5.49
C GLN A 28 14.83 -4.25 4.23
N ILE A 29 14.37 -5.33 3.60
CA ILE A 29 14.87 -5.74 2.29
C ILE A 29 14.40 -4.75 1.22
N TYR A 30 15.27 -4.38 0.29
CA TYR A 30 14.93 -3.51 -0.84
C TYR A 30 15.42 -4.10 -2.17
N PRO A 31 14.59 -4.09 -3.23
CA PRO A 31 13.16 -3.77 -3.21
C PRO A 31 12.35 -4.84 -2.45
N GLN A 32 11.21 -4.45 -1.88
CA GLN A 32 10.19 -5.43 -1.47
C GLN A 32 9.36 -5.81 -2.69
N GLU A 33 8.98 -7.08 -2.79
CA GLU A 33 8.18 -7.61 -3.89
C GLU A 33 7.01 -8.39 -3.33
N VAL A 34 5.83 -8.24 -3.91
CA VAL A 34 4.65 -9.06 -3.63
C VAL A 34 5.01 -10.52 -3.89
N ILE A 35 4.66 -11.38 -2.95
CA ILE A 35 4.83 -12.85 -3.04
C ILE A 35 3.51 -13.60 -2.86
N GLU A 36 2.50 -12.95 -2.29
CA GLU A 36 1.11 -13.41 -2.30
C GLU A 36 0.19 -12.25 -2.65
N PHE A 37 -0.72 -12.48 -3.60
CA PHE A 37 -1.78 -11.55 -3.96
C PHE A 37 -3.14 -12.19 -3.67
N PRO A 38 -3.70 -11.96 -2.48
CA PRO A 38 -5.05 -12.35 -2.14
C PRO A 38 -6.06 -11.22 -2.34
N ALA A 39 -7.30 -11.58 -2.60
CA ALA A 39 -8.41 -10.62 -2.54
C ALA A 39 -9.69 -11.31 -2.07
N VAL A 40 -10.55 -10.58 -1.36
CA VAL A 40 -11.89 -11.01 -0.96
C VAL A 40 -12.92 -9.99 -1.41
N LEU A 41 -13.90 -10.45 -2.18
CA LEU A 41 -14.99 -9.61 -2.67
C LEU A 41 -16.12 -9.59 -1.64
N VAL A 42 -16.53 -8.41 -1.20
CA VAL A 42 -17.62 -8.19 -0.25
C VAL A 42 -18.74 -7.40 -0.90
N HIS A 43 -19.98 -7.85 -0.76
CA HIS A 43 -21.15 -7.17 -1.31
C HIS A 43 -21.45 -5.88 -0.54
N GLY A 44 -21.59 -4.76 -1.26
CA GLY A 44 -21.62 -3.41 -0.69
C GLY A 44 -22.86 -3.06 0.14
N VAL A 45 -23.92 -3.85 0.02
CA VAL A 45 -25.17 -3.69 0.80
C VAL A 45 -25.29 -4.71 1.92
N THR A 46 -25.07 -5.99 1.62
CA THR A 46 -25.29 -7.07 2.59
C THR A 46 -24.10 -7.30 3.51
N GLY A 47 -22.89 -6.88 3.10
CA GLY A 47 -21.66 -7.23 3.79
C GLY A 47 -21.32 -8.72 3.68
N GLU A 48 -21.92 -9.45 2.72
CA GLU A 48 -21.59 -10.85 2.51
C GLU A 48 -20.29 -10.99 1.72
N LEU A 49 -19.44 -11.92 2.13
CA LEU A 49 -18.27 -12.32 1.37
C LEU A 49 -18.73 -13.18 0.18
N VAL A 50 -18.51 -12.70 -1.03
CA VAL A 50 -19.06 -13.26 -2.28
C VAL A 50 -18.08 -14.22 -2.95
N SER A 51 -16.80 -13.85 -2.97
CA SER A 51 -15.76 -14.61 -3.65
C SER A 51 -14.40 -14.31 -3.04
N ALA A 52 -13.45 -15.19 -3.27
CA ALA A 52 -12.07 -15.01 -2.87
C ALA A 52 -11.13 -15.38 -4.04
N PHE A 53 -10.01 -14.68 -4.10
CA PHE A 53 -8.94 -14.87 -5.05
C PHE A 53 -7.63 -15.00 -4.31
N ARG A 54 -6.73 -15.83 -4.85
CA ARG A 54 -5.37 -15.98 -4.35
C ARG A 54 -4.48 -16.42 -5.50
N THR A 55 -3.35 -15.74 -5.65
CA THR A 55 -2.22 -16.25 -6.42
C THR A 55 -0.92 -15.94 -5.71
N TYR A 56 0.08 -16.80 -5.89
CA TYR A 56 1.44 -16.48 -5.49
C TYR A 56 2.15 -15.76 -6.63
N VAL A 57 3.05 -14.87 -6.25
CA VAL A 57 3.82 -14.04 -7.16
C VAL A 57 5.30 -14.40 -7.02
N ARG A 58 5.97 -14.62 -8.15
CA ARG A 58 7.38 -14.96 -8.20
C ARG A 58 8.23 -13.69 -8.17
N PRO A 59 9.02 -13.45 -7.10
CA PRO A 59 9.89 -12.29 -7.02
C PRO A 59 11.06 -12.41 -8.01
N ARG A 60 11.50 -11.28 -8.57
CA ARG A 60 12.59 -11.19 -9.57
C ARG A 60 13.90 -10.72 -8.95
N TYR A 61 13.85 -9.85 -7.94
CA TYR A 61 15.03 -9.27 -7.29
C TYR A 61 15.50 -10.13 -6.12
N HIS A 62 14.55 -10.67 -5.33
CA HIS A 62 14.84 -11.57 -4.22
C HIS A 62 14.13 -12.92 -4.41
N PRO A 63 14.54 -13.74 -5.41
CA PRO A 63 13.84 -14.97 -5.76
C PRO A 63 13.86 -16.03 -4.66
N ILE A 64 14.85 -15.99 -3.77
CA ILE A 64 14.98 -16.94 -2.65
C ILE A 64 14.46 -16.28 -1.37
N LEU A 65 13.37 -16.80 -0.83
CA LEU A 65 12.76 -16.28 0.39
C LEU A 65 13.65 -16.57 1.59
N THR A 66 13.86 -15.56 2.44
CA THR A 66 14.56 -15.73 3.71
C THR A 66 13.83 -16.75 4.60
N SER A 67 14.53 -17.38 5.55
CA SER A 67 13.87 -18.25 6.54
C SER A 67 12.81 -17.49 7.33
N PHE A 68 13.12 -16.25 7.73
CA PHE A 68 12.19 -15.37 8.43
C PHE A 68 10.92 -15.10 7.62
N CYS A 69 11.04 -14.78 6.32
CA CYS A 69 9.88 -14.53 5.46
C CYS A 69 8.97 -15.75 5.37
N ARG A 70 9.55 -16.95 5.18
CA ARG A 70 8.79 -18.21 5.12
C ARG A 70 8.15 -18.57 6.46
N GLU A 71 8.84 -18.34 7.56
CA GLU A 71 8.32 -18.57 8.92
C GLU A 71 7.22 -17.58 9.28
N LEU A 72 7.36 -16.31 8.89
CA LEU A 72 6.39 -15.26 9.14
C LEU A 72 5.13 -15.51 8.31
N THR A 73 5.26 -15.66 7.00
CA THR A 73 4.12 -15.72 6.06
C THR A 73 3.53 -17.12 5.90
N GLY A 74 4.32 -18.16 6.20
CA GLY A 74 3.95 -19.55 5.92
C GLY A 74 4.09 -19.95 4.44
N ILE A 75 4.49 -19.02 3.56
CA ILE A 75 4.72 -19.26 2.14
C ILE A 75 6.00 -20.08 1.97
N ARG A 76 5.93 -21.13 1.15
CA ARG A 76 7.08 -21.98 0.86
C ARG A 76 7.83 -21.46 -0.36
N GLN A 77 9.08 -21.85 -0.50
CA GLN A 77 9.85 -21.51 -1.69
C GLN A 77 9.20 -22.08 -2.97
N GLU A 78 8.65 -23.29 -2.90
CA GLU A 78 7.92 -23.92 -4.02
C GLU A 78 6.67 -23.14 -4.46
N ASP A 79 6.02 -22.41 -3.53
CA ASP A 79 4.84 -21.60 -3.84
C ASP A 79 5.21 -20.41 -4.75
N VAL A 80 6.30 -19.70 -4.43
CA VAL A 80 6.77 -18.56 -5.25
C VAL A 80 7.53 -19.00 -6.49
N ASP A 81 8.25 -20.13 -6.44
CA ASP A 81 8.91 -20.70 -7.61
C ASP A 81 7.90 -21.09 -8.70
N GLY A 82 6.75 -21.64 -8.28
CA GLY A 82 5.60 -21.96 -9.14
C GLY A 82 4.63 -20.79 -9.37
N GLY A 83 4.87 -19.63 -8.74
CA GLY A 83 4.04 -18.44 -8.86
C GLY A 83 4.14 -17.76 -10.23
N VAL A 84 3.15 -16.93 -10.54
CA VAL A 84 3.15 -16.08 -11.74
C VAL A 84 3.97 -14.81 -11.50
N ASP A 85 4.27 -14.03 -12.54
CA ASP A 85 4.82 -12.69 -12.29
C ASP A 85 3.73 -11.68 -11.89
N LEU A 86 4.14 -10.51 -11.38
CA LEU A 86 3.18 -9.51 -10.90
C LEU A 86 2.23 -9.02 -12.01
N ALA A 87 2.69 -8.92 -13.26
CA ALA A 87 1.85 -8.44 -14.36
C ALA A 87 0.73 -9.45 -14.66
N GLU A 88 1.07 -10.74 -14.67
CA GLU A 88 0.10 -11.81 -14.81
C GLU A 88 -0.82 -11.91 -13.59
N ALA A 89 -0.31 -11.71 -12.37
CA ALA A 89 -1.13 -11.69 -11.15
C ALA A 89 -2.20 -10.59 -11.19
N LEU A 90 -1.85 -9.39 -11.65
CA LEU A 90 -2.79 -8.29 -11.86
C LEU A 90 -3.85 -8.64 -12.90
N ALA A 91 -3.44 -9.26 -14.02
CA ALA A 91 -4.38 -9.70 -15.06
C ALA A 91 -5.32 -10.82 -14.57
N LEU A 92 -4.83 -11.75 -13.76
CA LEU A 92 -5.64 -12.80 -13.13
C LEU A 92 -6.64 -12.22 -12.13
N HIS A 93 -6.23 -11.22 -11.36
CA HIS A 93 -7.13 -10.49 -10.44
C HIS A 93 -8.24 -9.77 -11.22
N ASP A 94 -7.92 -9.09 -12.33
CA ASP A 94 -8.91 -8.47 -13.21
C ASP A 94 -9.89 -9.50 -13.78
N ALA A 95 -9.38 -10.64 -14.27
CA ALA A 95 -10.21 -11.72 -14.80
C ALA A 95 -11.14 -12.31 -13.72
N TRP A 96 -10.67 -12.43 -12.48
CA TRP A 96 -11.49 -12.85 -11.35
C TRP A 96 -12.61 -11.83 -11.04
N LEU A 97 -12.32 -10.52 -11.02
CA LEU A 97 -13.35 -9.50 -10.84
C LEU A 97 -14.41 -9.53 -11.95
N VAL A 98 -14.01 -9.78 -13.19
CA VAL A 98 -14.94 -9.97 -14.32
C VAL A 98 -15.81 -11.21 -14.11
N ALA A 99 -15.21 -12.34 -13.75
CA ALA A 99 -15.92 -13.60 -13.53
C ALA A 99 -16.89 -13.52 -12.34
N ALA A 100 -16.55 -12.75 -11.29
CA ALA A 100 -17.42 -12.49 -10.15
C ALA A 100 -18.54 -11.48 -10.45
N GLY A 101 -18.59 -10.91 -11.66
CA GLY A 101 -19.59 -9.92 -12.07
C GLY A 101 -19.34 -8.52 -11.53
N ALA A 102 -18.19 -8.25 -10.90
CA ALA A 102 -17.86 -6.97 -10.28
C ALA A 102 -17.31 -5.92 -11.27
N ALA A 103 -16.84 -6.32 -12.45
CA ALA A 103 -16.13 -5.41 -13.37
C ALA A 103 -16.94 -4.20 -13.91
N ARG A 104 -18.28 -4.27 -13.91
CA ARG A 104 -19.15 -3.14 -14.33
C ARG A 104 -19.76 -2.38 -13.15
N ASN A 105 -19.36 -2.74 -11.94
CA ASN A 105 -19.90 -2.18 -10.71
C ASN A 105 -18.95 -1.11 -10.15
N ARG A 106 -19.46 -0.30 -9.22
CA ARG A 106 -18.63 0.61 -8.43
C ARG A 106 -17.90 -0.23 -7.39
N VAL A 107 -16.59 -0.36 -7.55
CA VAL A 107 -15.72 -1.09 -6.62
C VAL A 107 -14.83 -0.13 -5.84
N ALA A 108 -14.52 -0.48 -4.60
CA ALA A 108 -13.47 0.18 -3.82
C ALA A 108 -12.52 -0.87 -3.23
N VAL A 109 -11.22 -0.62 -3.36
CA VAL A 109 -10.20 -1.42 -2.67
C VAL A 109 -10.24 -1.10 -1.19
N VAL A 110 -10.10 -2.11 -0.34
CA VAL A 110 -10.04 -1.99 1.12
C VAL A 110 -8.80 -2.73 1.60
N THR A 111 -8.05 -2.08 2.48
CA THR A 111 -6.84 -2.65 3.10
C THR A 111 -6.88 -2.35 4.60
N TRP A 112 -6.16 -3.10 5.41
CA TRP A 112 -6.06 -2.76 6.84
C TRP A 112 -5.28 -1.47 7.06
N GLY A 113 -4.28 -1.17 6.23
CA GLY A 113 -3.49 0.06 6.31
C GLY A 113 -3.08 0.56 4.94
N ASP A 114 -2.30 1.64 4.90
CA ASP A 114 -1.92 2.25 3.62
C ASP A 114 -0.81 1.51 2.87
N TRP A 115 -0.09 0.60 3.54
CA TRP A 115 1.17 0.06 3.02
C TRP A 115 1.01 -0.73 1.72
N ASP A 116 -0.03 -1.58 1.63
CA ASP A 116 -0.33 -2.41 0.46
C ASP A 116 -0.40 -1.62 -0.84
N CYS A 117 -1.31 -0.64 -0.90
CA CYS A 117 -1.56 0.15 -2.09
C CYS A 117 -0.55 1.29 -2.24
N ARG A 118 -0.23 2.01 -1.15
CA ARG A 118 0.60 3.22 -1.19
C ARG A 118 2.08 2.93 -1.41
N THR A 119 2.56 1.83 -0.86
CA THR A 119 4.00 1.56 -0.75
C THR A 119 4.40 0.33 -1.55
N LEU A 120 3.81 -0.83 -1.29
CA LEU A 120 4.26 -2.08 -1.89
C LEU A 120 3.89 -2.15 -3.38
N LEU A 121 2.60 -2.18 -3.70
CA LEU A 121 2.16 -2.37 -5.08
C LEU A 121 2.64 -1.25 -6.00
N ASP A 122 2.62 -0.01 -5.51
CA ASP A 122 3.04 1.16 -6.28
C ASP A 122 4.52 1.14 -6.61
N ALA A 123 5.39 0.96 -5.60
CA ALA A 123 6.83 0.91 -5.80
C ALA A 123 7.24 -0.27 -6.69
N GLU A 124 6.58 -1.43 -6.56
CA GLU A 124 6.90 -2.59 -7.39
C GLU A 124 6.41 -2.41 -8.84
N CYS A 125 5.23 -1.83 -9.05
CA CYS A 125 4.76 -1.48 -10.40
C CYS A 125 5.69 -0.47 -11.07
N GLU A 126 6.10 0.58 -10.36
CA GLU A 126 7.05 1.58 -10.85
C GLU A 126 8.40 0.92 -11.23
N LEU A 127 8.96 0.13 -10.31
CA LEU A 127 10.22 -0.57 -10.50
C LEU A 127 10.21 -1.51 -11.71
N LYS A 128 9.09 -2.21 -11.93
CA LYS A 128 8.92 -3.19 -13.02
C LYS A 128 8.37 -2.58 -14.31
N GLY A 129 8.08 -1.27 -14.33
CA GLY A 129 7.48 -0.58 -15.48
C GLY A 129 6.08 -1.09 -15.84
N LEU A 130 5.31 -1.51 -14.84
CA LEU A 130 3.96 -2.05 -15.01
C LEU A 130 2.91 -0.94 -14.85
N MET A 131 1.85 -1.02 -15.64
CA MET A 131 0.69 -0.17 -15.45
C MET A 131 -0.15 -0.72 -14.30
N LYS A 132 -0.16 0.00 -13.17
CA LYS A 132 -1.01 -0.31 -12.02
C LYS A 132 -2.49 -0.13 -12.41
N PRO A 133 -3.39 -1.09 -12.12
CA PRO A 133 -4.81 -0.92 -12.37
C PRO A 133 -5.38 0.26 -11.61
N SER A 134 -6.17 1.10 -12.28
CA SER A 134 -6.61 2.40 -11.73
C SER A 134 -7.48 2.29 -10.47
N TYR A 135 -8.10 1.14 -10.22
CA TYR A 135 -8.90 0.92 -9.01
C TYR A 135 -8.02 0.72 -7.75
N PHE A 136 -6.71 0.50 -7.90
CA PHE A 136 -5.74 0.55 -6.80
C PHE A 136 -5.23 1.98 -6.52
N GLU A 137 -5.62 2.99 -7.31
CA GLU A 137 -5.21 4.38 -7.07
C GLU A 137 -5.95 5.05 -5.92
N GLN A 138 -7.02 4.44 -5.44
CA GLN A 138 -7.80 4.91 -4.30
C GLN A 138 -8.29 3.72 -3.49
N TRP A 139 -8.22 3.83 -2.17
CA TRP A 139 -8.60 2.75 -1.26
C TRP A 139 -9.18 3.27 0.04
N ILE A 140 -9.81 2.35 0.76
CA ILE A 140 -10.30 2.52 2.12
C ILE A 140 -9.30 1.83 3.04
N ASN A 141 -8.58 2.64 3.81
CA ASN A 141 -7.80 2.20 4.95
C ASN A 141 -8.77 1.93 6.10
N LEU A 142 -9.05 0.64 6.36
CA LEU A 142 -10.11 0.21 7.27
C LEU A 142 -9.84 0.61 8.74
N ARG A 143 -8.59 0.94 9.10
CA ARG A 143 -8.29 1.52 10.43
C ARG A 143 -9.06 2.81 10.67
N VAL A 144 -9.24 3.65 9.66
CA VAL A 144 -9.91 4.96 9.82
C VAL A 144 -11.37 4.82 10.29
N PRO A 145 -12.26 4.09 9.58
CA PRO A 145 -13.61 3.84 10.06
C PRO A 145 -13.63 2.99 11.35
N PHE A 146 -12.70 2.05 11.52
CA PHE A 146 -12.59 1.28 12.76
C PHE A 146 -12.33 2.18 13.98
N GLU A 147 -11.35 3.09 13.90
CA GLU A 147 -11.02 4.01 14.98
C GLU A 147 -12.16 4.99 15.31
N SER A 148 -13.06 5.25 14.37
CA SER A 148 -14.26 6.07 14.63
C SER A 148 -15.25 5.40 15.59
N VAL A 149 -15.22 4.06 15.67
CA VAL A 149 -16.09 3.26 16.54
C VAL A 149 -15.36 2.85 17.83
N PHE A 150 -14.10 2.43 17.71
CA PHE A 150 -13.32 1.83 18.80
C PHE A 150 -12.26 2.78 19.41
N GLY A 151 -12.28 4.06 19.03
CA GLY A 151 -11.31 5.06 19.45
C GLY A 151 -9.95 4.91 18.77
N LYS A 152 -9.08 5.92 18.90
CA LYS A 152 -7.73 5.89 18.32
C LYS A 152 -6.73 5.23 19.26
N ARG A 153 -6.12 4.13 18.80
CA ARG A 153 -5.10 3.37 19.55
C ARG A 153 -4.32 2.50 18.57
N ARG A 154 -2.99 2.41 18.78
CA ARG A 154 -2.14 1.48 18.04
C ARG A 154 -2.57 0.05 18.33
N ARG A 155 -2.89 -0.68 17.26
CA ARG A 155 -3.20 -2.10 17.30
C ARG A 155 -2.94 -2.75 15.94
N ASN A 156 -2.59 -4.02 15.94
CA ASN A 156 -2.51 -4.80 14.71
C ASN A 156 -3.91 -5.28 14.26
N LEU A 157 -3.99 -5.93 13.10
CA LEU A 157 -5.26 -6.40 12.54
C LEU A 157 -5.95 -7.41 13.47
N GLN A 158 -5.20 -8.40 13.98
CA GLN A 158 -5.74 -9.44 14.83
C GLN A 158 -6.34 -8.88 16.14
N GLU A 159 -5.66 -7.93 16.77
CA GLU A 159 -6.17 -7.22 17.94
C GLU A 159 -7.47 -6.45 17.62
N ALA A 160 -7.55 -5.81 16.45
CA ALA A 160 -8.75 -5.08 16.04
C ALA A 160 -9.95 -6.02 15.79
N VAL A 161 -9.71 -7.17 15.14
CA VAL A 161 -10.71 -8.21 14.92
C VAL A 161 -11.26 -8.71 16.26
N GLN A 162 -10.39 -9.01 17.21
CA GLN A 162 -10.78 -9.46 18.55
C GLN A 162 -11.54 -8.39 19.34
N GLU A 163 -11.11 -7.13 19.26
CA GLU A 163 -11.76 -6.01 19.94
C GLU A 163 -13.16 -5.71 19.38
N ALA A 164 -13.38 -5.98 18.08
CA ALA A 164 -14.71 -5.96 17.48
C ALA A 164 -15.63 -7.09 17.97
N GLY A 165 -15.11 -8.05 18.74
CA GLY A 165 -15.84 -9.23 19.20
C GLY A 165 -15.87 -10.36 18.17
N LEU A 166 -15.04 -10.27 17.12
CA LEU A 166 -14.89 -11.32 16.11
C LEU A 166 -13.78 -12.30 16.52
N GLN A 167 -13.89 -13.53 16.08
CA GLN A 167 -12.83 -14.53 16.26
C GLN A 167 -11.91 -14.49 15.05
N TRP A 168 -10.60 -14.53 15.31
CA TRP A 168 -9.60 -14.69 14.27
C TRP A 168 -9.70 -16.10 13.68
N ASP A 169 -9.80 -16.19 12.36
CA ASP A 169 -9.80 -17.47 11.63
C ASP A 169 -8.54 -17.59 10.74
N GLY A 170 -7.96 -18.77 10.66
CA GLY A 170 -6.75 -19.02 9.88
C GLY A 170 -5.44 -18.52 10.52
N ARG A 171 -4.41 -18.37 9.70
CA ARG A 171 -3.04 -18.10 10.14
C ARG A 171 -2.68 -16.61 9.94
N PRO A 172 -2.22 -15.87 10.97
CA PRO A 172 -1.69 -14.52 10.78
C PRO A 172 -0.58 -14.46 9.75
N HIS A 173 -0.54 -13.41 8.93
CA HIS A 173 0.41 -13.25 7.82
C HIS A 173 0.27 -14.31 6.71
N CYS A 174 -0.85 -15.02 6.67
CA CYS A 174 -1.32 -15.67 5.45
C CYS A 174 -2.23 -14.66 4.77
N GLY A 175 -1.80 -14.07 3.65
CA GLY A 175 -2.50 -12.92 3.09
C GLY A 175 -4.00 -13.18 2.82
N LEU A 176 -4.37 -14.39 2.37
CA LEU A 176 -5.78 -14.74 2.19
C LEU A 176 -6.58 -14.79 3.52
N ASP A 177 -5.99 -15.29 4.59
CA ASP A 177 -6.66 -15.33 5.90
C ASP A 177 -6.76 -13.92 6.48
N ASP A 178 -5.72 -13.10 6.35
CA ASP A 178 -5.71 -11.69 6.78
C ASP A 178 -6.76 -10.87 5.99
N ALA A 179 -6.86 -11.06 4.68
CA ALA A 179 -7.89 -10.44 3.83
C ALA A 179 -9.31 -10.88 4.21
N ARG A 180 -9.53 -12.16 4.57
CA ARG A 180 -10.83 -12.66 5.04
C ARG A 180 -11.22 -12.05 6.39
N ASN A 181 -10.30 -11.99 7.34
CA ASN A 181 -10.57 -11.36 8.63
C ASN A 181 -10.84 -9.86 8.47
N THR A 182 -10.10 -9.17 7.59
CA THR A 182 -10.36 -7.78 7.23
C THR A 182 -11.74 -7.61 6.59
N ALA A 183 -12.16 -8.53 5.72
CA ALA A 183 -13.49 -8.53 5.10
C ALA A 183 -14.62 -8.75 6.13
N LEU A 184 -14.42 -9.62 7.10
CA LEU A 184 -15.37 -9.81 8.21
C LEU A 184 -15.46 -8.57 9.09
N LEU A 185 -14.33 -7.92 9.36
CA LEU A 185 -14.30 -6.66 10.12
C LEU A 185 -15.00 -5.52 9.37
N LEU A 186 -14.75 -5.38 8.07
CA LEU A 186 -15.46 -4.45 7.19
C LEU A 186 -16.98 -4.68 7.28
N SER A 187 -17.40 -5.93 7.16
CA SER A 187 -18.81 -6.33 7.20
C SER A 187 -19.46 -6.07 8.57
N ASP A 188 -18.70 -6.21 9.66
CA ASP A 188 -19.13 -5.83 11.00
C ASP A 188 -19.32 -4.32 11.15
N LEU A 189 -18.37 -3.52 10.68
CA LEU A 189 -18.48 -2.05 10.68
C LEU A 189 -19.69 -1.58 9.85
N MET A 190 -19.94 -2.18 8.69
CA MET A 190 -21.13 -1.91 7.88
C MET A 190 -22.42 -2.25 8.63
N ARG A 191 -22.49 -3.40 9.33
CA ARG A 191 -23.65 -3.78 10.15
C ARG A 191 -23.87 -2.85 11.34
N ARG A 192 -22.81 -2.22 11.87
CA ARG A 192 -22.88 -1.16 12.89
C ARG A 192 -23.33 0.19 12.34
N GLY A 193 -23.57 0.30 11.03
CA GLY A 193 -24.02 1.53 10.38
C GLY A 193 -22.90 2.50 10.03
N VAL A 194 -21.64 2.07 10.01
CA VAL A 194 -20.52 2.90 9.58
C VAL A 194 -20.52 3.00 8.06
N THR A 195 -20.57 4.22 7.53
CA THR A 195 -20.45 4.47 6.09
C THR A 195 -19.01 4.28 5.64
N MET A 196 -18.81 3.47 4.61
CA MET A 196 -17.50 3.27 3.98
C MET A 196 -17.30 4.29 2.85
N SER A 197 -16.19 5.02 2.91
CA SER A 197 -15.78 6.01 1.91
C SER A 197 -14.28 5.92 1.67
N ILE A 198 -13.81 6.32 0.49
CA ILE A 198 -12.38 6.43 0.17
C ILE A 198 -11.68 7.29 1.23
N THR A 199 -10.63 6.75 1.83
CA THR A 199 -9.84 7.46 2.85
C THR A 199 -8.52 7.95 2.28
N CYS A 200 -8.04 7.33 1.21
CA CYS A 200 -6.74 7.57 0.62
C CYS A 200 -6.80 7.46 -0.90
N MET A 201 -5.98 8.25 -1.57
CA MET A 201 -5.81 8.23 -3.02
C MET A 201 -4.37 8.63 -3.36
N PHE A 202 -3.86 8.15 -4.49
CA PHE A 202 -2.64 8.68 -5.07
C PHE A 202 -2.91 10.07 -5.64
N THR A 203 -2.31 11.09 -5.02
CA THR A 203 -2.30 12.42 -5.61
C THR A 203 -1.22 12.44 -6.69
N VAL A 204 -1.60 12.31 -7.96
CA VAL A 204 -0.70 12.69 -9.05
C VAL A 204 -0.52 14.21 -8.94
N LEU A 205 0.61 14.66 -8.41
CA LEU A 205 1.06 16.03 -8.67
C LEU A 205 1.42 16.09 -10.16
N MET A 206 0.42 16.28 -11.02
CA MET A 206 0.67 16.68 -12.40
C MET A 206 1.29 18.07 -12.32
N ALA A 207 2.62 18.15 -12.40
CA ALA A 207 3.28 19.40 -12.68
C ALA A 207 2.68 19.96 -13.99
N PRO A 208 2.23 21.23 -14.03
CA PRO A 208 1.73 21.81 -15.27
C PRO A 208 2.85 21.78 -16.31
N LYS A 209 2.57 21.23 -17.50
CA LYS A 209 3.43 21.47 -18.66
C LYS A 209 3.24 22.92 -19.06
N GLU A 210 4.15 23.80 -18.66
CA GLU A 210 4.22 25.14 -19.25
C GLU A 210 4.82 25.03 -20.67
N ASP A 211 4.13 25.64 -21.63
CA ASP A 211 4.58 25.79 -23.01
C ASP A 211 5.86 26.63 -23.07
N VAL A 212 6.99 25.99 -23.41
CA VAL A 212 8.29 26.67 -23.56
C VAL A 212 8.38 27.31 -24.94
N ALA A 213 8.42 28.64 -24.98
CA ALA A 213 8.76 29.44 -26.17
C ALA A 213 10.22 29.18 -26.62
N PRO A 214 10.56 29.34 -27.91
CA PRO A 214 11.82 28.85 -28.47
C PRO A 214 13.03 29.68 -28.01
N GLN A 215 14.09 28.99 -27.59
CA GLN A 215 15.34 29.60 -27.13
C GLN A 215 16.33 29.91 -28.27
N PRO A 216 17.17 30.96 -28.15
CA PRO A 216 18.26 31.28 -29.08
C PRO A 216 19.47 30.33 -28.90
N PRO A 217 20.43 30.32 -29.87
CA PRO A 217 21.28 29.15 -30.09
C PRO A 217 22.41 28.97 -29.05
N LEU A 218 22.66 27.68 -28.77
CA LEU A 218 23.60 27.14 -27.78
C LEU A 218 25.01 27.76 -27.86
N GLN A 219 25.49 28.20 -26.69
CA GLN A 219 26.92 28.21 -26.38
C GLN A 219 27.25 27.00 -25.50
N LEU A 220 28.15 26.19 -26.02
CA LEU A 220 28.71 24.98 -25.44
C LEU A 220 29.70 25.36 -24.33
N MET A 221 29.40 25.10 -23.05
CA MET A 221 30.43 24.80 -22.03
C MET A 221 29.89 23.96 -20.86
N THR A 222 30.65 22.88 -20.59
CA THR A 222 30.97 22.25 -19.30
C THR A 222 29.92 21.48 -18.50
N GLN A 223 30.15 20.16 -18.49
CA GLN A 223 29.84 19.07 -17.53
C GLN A 223 28.64 19.18 -16.56
N PRO A 224 27.80 18.13 -16.46
CA PRO A 224 26.61 18.16 -15.60
C PRO A 224 27.00 18.10 -14.13
N GLN A 225 26.60 19.12 -13.35
CA GLN A 225 26.56 19.00 -11.90
C GLN A 225 25.53 17.93 -11.49
N PRO A 226 25.79 17.17 -10.41
CA PRO A 226 24.82 16.20 -9.92
C PRO A 226 23.55 16.94 -9.46
N LEU A 227 22.41 16.62 -10.09
CA LEU A 227 21.11 17.11 -9.67
C LEU A 227 20.85 16.69 -8.22
N MET A 228 20.70 17.67 -7.33
CA MET A 228 20.33 17.41 -5.94
C MET A 228 18.92 16.83 -5.87
N PRO A 229 18.69 15.75 -5.09
CA PRO A 229 17.37 15.14 -4.97
C PRO A 229 16.39 16.07 -4.26
N THR A 230 15.19 16.28 -4.83
CA THR A 230 14.14 17.13 -4.24
C THR A 230 13.18 16.37 -3.32
N TYR A 231 13.26 15.04 -3.27
CA TYR A 231 12.38 14.14 -2.52
C TYR A 231 13.16 13.06 -1.75
N CYS A 232 12.62 12.60 -0.61
CA CYS A 232 13.16 11.48 0.18
C CYS A 232 12.90 10.12 -0.52
N TYR A 233 13.45 9.04 0.04
CA TYR A 233 13.12 7.65 -0.34
C TYR A 233 11.63 7.29 -0.19
N CYS A 234 10.88 8.10 0.54
CA CYS A 234 9.46 7.96 0.81
C CYS A 234 8.56 8.87 -0.05
N GLY A 235 9.12 9.56 -1.07
CA GLY A 235 8.38 10.47 -1.96
C GLY A 235 7.95 11.81 -1.35
N ILE A 236 8.22 12.06 -0.07
CA ILE A 236 7.99 13.33 0.62
C ILE A 236 9.11 14.34 0.27
N PRO A 237 8.79 15.64 0.06
CA PRO A 237 9.80 16.67 -0.14
C PRO A 237 10.86 16.68 0.97
N ILE A 238 12.13 16.82 0.59
CA ILE A 238 13.23 16.91 1.55
C ILE A 238 13.12 18.22 2.35
N LYS A 239 13.50 18.18 3.62
CA LYS A 239 13.69 19.38 4.46
C LYS A 239 15.18 19.58 4.69
N SER A 240 15.62 20.84 4.61
CA SER A 240 17.00 21.21 4.96
C SER A 240 17.10 21.60 6.44
N GLY A 241 18.21 21.26 7.08
CA GLY A 241 18.55 21.66 8.44
C GLY A 241 20.01 22.08 8.58
N LEU A 242 20.34 22.76 9.67
CA LEU A 242 21.67 23.23 10.02
C LEU A 242 22.10 22.65 11.37
N VAL A 243 23.30 22.10 11.47
CA VAL A 243 23.82 21.57 12.75
C VAL A 243 24.25 22.72 13.66
N MET A 244 23.49 22.96 14.73
CA MET A 244 23.78 24.02 15.71
C MET A 244 24.56 23.51 16.94
N THR A 245 24.64 22.20 17.13
CA THR A 245 25.35 21.58 18.27
C THR A 245 26.86 21.69 18.10
N PRO A 246 27.62 22.02 19.16
CA PRO A 246 29.07 22.10 19.10
C PRO A 246 29.72 20.79 18.67
N GLY A 247 30.55 20.82 17.63
CA GLY A 247 31.23 19.63 17.11
C GLY A 247 31.81 19.79 15.70
N PRO A 248 32.45 18.74 15.16
CA PRO A 248 33.15 18.79 13.86
C PRO A 248 32.24 19.15 12.67
N THR A 249 30.93 18.89 12.78
CA THR A 249 29.94 19.19 11.74
C THR A 249 29.10 20.43 12.08
N GLN A 250 29.47 21.20 13.11
CA GLN A 250 28.76 22.43 13.49
C GLN A 250 28.80 23.41 12.31
N GLY A 251 27.63 23.94 11.94
CA GLY A 251 27.48 24.84 10.80
C GLY A 251 27.31 24.15 9.44
N HIS A 252 27.32 22.80 9.38
CA HIS A 252 27.04 22.08 8.14
C HIS A 252 25.53 21.94 7.90
N CYS A 253 25.14 22.10 6.64
CA CYS A 253 23.77 21.88 6.18
C CYS A 253 23.55 20.40 5.84
N PHE A 254 22.34 19.91 6.10
CA PHE A 254 21.92 18.54 5.78
C PHE A 254 20.48 18.53 5.26
N TYR A 255 20.10 17.44 4.62
CA TYR A 255 18.74 17.17 4.14
C TYR A 255 18.20 15.92 4.81
N THR A 256 16.94 15.96 5.25
CA THR A 256 16.20 14.81 5.81
C THR A 256 14.82 14.69 5.17
N CYS A 257 14.16 13.55 5.41
CA CYS A 257 12.76 13.39 5.07
C CYS A 257 11.88 14.47 5.73
N GLY A 258 10.98 15.07 4.94
CA GLY A 258 10.04 16.09 5.43
C GLY A 258 9.01 15.61 6.46
N ASN A 259 8.83 14.30 6.60
CA ASN A 259 7.91 13.65 7.54
C ASN A 259 8.55 13.33 8.91
N TRP A 260 9.53 14.12 9.34
CA TRP A 260 10.14 13.98 10.65
C TRP A 260 9.17 14.44 11.75
N MET A 261 8.66 13.50 12.56
CA MET A 261 7.81 13.77 13.73
C MET A 261 8.40 13.10 14.98
N SER A 262 8.54 13.85 16.07
CA SER A 262 9.16 13.40 17.32
C SER A 262 8.45 12.24 18.03
N GLU A 263 7.21 11.94 17.65
CA GLU A 263 6.36 10.92 18.29
C GLU A 263 6.38 9.54 17.61
N PHE A 264 6.94 9.42 16.39
CA PHE A 264 6.82 8.20 15.57
C PHE A 264 8.15 7.51 15.19
N GLY A 265 9.30 8.09 15.55
CA GLY A 265 10.58 7.57 15.10
C GLY A 265 10.77 7.71 13.58
N VAL A 266 11.96 7.37 13.09
CA VAL A 266 12.37 7.64 11.71
C VAL A 266 11.67 6.67 10.76
N THR A 267 10.54 7.07 10.19
CA THR A 267 9.79 6.28 9.18
C THR A 267 10.46 6.27 7.81
N CYS A 268 11.36 7.23 7.53
CA CYS A 268 12.17 7.27 6.33
C CYS A 268 13.62 7.62 6.70
N PRO A 269 14.61 6.73 6.46
CA PRO A 269 16.00 6.94 6.85
C PRO A 269 16.76 7.89 5.91
N PHE A 270 16.05 8.64 5.06
CA PHE A 270 16.67 9.57 4.12
C PHE A 270 17.45 10.66 4.87
N PHE A 271 18.76 10.68 4.65
CA PHE A 271 19.68 11.69 5.13
C PHE A 271 20.77 11.94 4.08
N LEU A 272 21.08 13.21 3.81
CA LEU A 272 22.14 13.60 2.90
C LEU A 272 22.83 14.85 3.44
N TRP A 273 24.17 14.89 3.46
CA TRP A 273 24.90 16.14 3.72
C TRP A 273 24.78 17.06 2.50
N ALA A 274 24.46 18.34 2.73
CA ALA A 274 24.57 19.33 1.66
C ALA A 274 26.05 19.52 1.33
N ALA A 275 26.39 19.45 0.03
CA ALA A 275 27.74 19.65 -0.46
C ALA A 275 28.19 21.12 -0.34
#